data_AF-K0ZW94-F1
#
_entry.id   AF-K0ZW94-F1
#
_cell.length_a   1.000
_cell.length_b   1.000
_cell.length_c   1.000
_cell.angle_alpha   90.00
_cell.angle_beta   90.00
_cell.angle_gamma   90.00
#
_symmetry.space_group_name_H-M   'P 1'
#
loop_
_entity.id
_entity.type
_entity.pdbx_description
1 polymer ?
#
loop_
_entity_poly.entity_id
_entity_poly.type
_entity_poly.pdbx_seq_one_letter_code
_entity_poly.pdbx_strand_id
1 'polypeptide(L)'
;MKGLIALRQSTDAFRLKSLQDIKERVHLITVPGQNGVEKEDVTIGYQITAPNGDVYAVFVNADDKAREFTLGTAFAHLRKAEVLADENQAGPVGIANPQGLEWTEKGLKLNALTAVVLRLSQGGAIVAPAVEEKPEF
;
A
#
# COMPACT_ATOMS: atom_id res chain seq x y z
N MET A 1 15.91 0.24 5.25
CA MET A 1 15.61 -1.20 5.05
C MET A 1 14.88 -1.86 6.23
N LYS A 2 15.34 -1.71 7.49
CA LYS A 2 14.70 -2.32 8.68
C LYS A 2 13.17 -2.15 8.73
N GLY A 3 12.67 -0.95 8.41
CA GLY A 3 11.25 -0.63 8.37
C GLY A 3 10.42 -1.43 7.37
N LEU A 4 10.92 -1.63 6.15
CA LEU A 4 10.25 -2.41 5.11
C LEU A 4 10.16 -3.89 5.47
N ILE A 5 11.19 -4.44 6.13
CA ILE A 5 11.16 -5.81 6.64
C ILE A 5 10.10 -5.95 7.72
N ALA A 6 10.04 -5.01 8.67
CA ALA A 6 9.03 -5.00 9.73
C ALA A 6 7.59 -4.90 9.16
N LEU A 7 7.39 -4.02 8.17
CA LEU A 7 6.12 -3.90 7.43
C LEU A 7 5.73 -5.21 6.72
N ARG A 8 6.67 -5.86 6.04
CA ARG A 8 6.41 -7.16 5.40
C ARG A 8 6.06 -8.25 6.42
N GLN A 9 6.64 -8.20 7.62
CA GLN A 9 6.39 -9.19 8.67
C GLN A 9 5.03 -8.98 9.34
N SER A 10 4.55 -7.73 9.46
CA SER A 10 3.29 -7.41 10.15
C SER A 10 2.02 -7.89 9.44
N THR A 11 2.11 -8.29 8.17
CA THR A 11 0.96 -8.80 7.40
C THR A 11 1.39 -9.91 6.45
N ASP A 12 0.45 -10.77 6.08
CA ASP A 12 0.62 -11.76 5.03
C ASP A 12 0.23 -11.26 3.63
N ALA A 13 -0.31 -10.04 3.50
CA ALA A 13 -0.66 -9.42 2.22
C ALA A 13 0.49 -9.46 1.20
N PHE A 14 1.73 -9.23 1.64
CA PHE A 14 2.91 -9.23 0.77
C PHE A 14 3.55 -10.62 0.58
N ARG A 15 2.97 -11.68 1.14
CA ARG A 15 3.53 -13.04 1.18
C ARG A 15 2.46 -14.12 1.05
N LEU A 16 1.47 -13.84 0.20
CA LEU A 16 0.43 -14.79 -0.24
C LEU A 16 1.07 -16.09 -0.74
N LYS A 17 0.36 -17.21 -0.53
CA LYS A 17 0.94 -18.56 -0.64
C LYS A 17 0.68 -19.26 -1.97
N SER A 18 -0.26 -18.76 -2.76
CA SER A 18 -0.64 -19.40 -4.02
C SER A 18 -0.81 -18.39 -5.14
N LEU A 19 -0.63 -18.85 -6.39
CA LEU A 19 -0.93 -18.05 -7.58
C LEU A 19 -2.41 -17.64 -7.63
N GLN A 20 -3.31 -18.53 -7.18
CA GLN A 20 -4.74 -18.27 -7.17
C GLN A 20 -5.07 -17.10 -6.23
N ASP A 21 -4.56 -17.13 -4.99
CA ASP A 21 -4.74 -16.03 -4.03
C ASP A 21 -4.19 -14.72 -4.57
N ILE A 22 -3.03 -14.76 -5.24
CA ILE A 22 -2.43 -13.55 -5.83
C ILE A 22 -3.35 -12.97 -6.90
N LYS A 23 -3.89 -13.80 -7.80
CA LYS A 23 -4.81 -13.34 -8.86
C LYS A 23 -6.10 -12.76 -8.29
N GLU A 24 -6.61 -13.30 -7.21
CA GLU A 24 -7.86 -12.85 -6.59
C GLU A 24 -7.69 -11.60 -5.72
N ARG A 25 -6.50 -11.36 -5.16
CA ARG A 25 -6.29 -10.34 -4.13
C ARG A 25 -5.46 -9.16 -4.59
N VAL A 26 -4.65 -9.32 -5.63
CA VAL A 26 -3.76 -8.28 -6.14
C VAL A 26 -4.32 -7.69 -7.43
N HIS A 27 -4.60 -6.38 -7.40
CA HIS A 27 -5.21 -5.68 -8.52
C HIS A 27 -4.37 -4.47 -8.91
N LEU A 28 -4.06 -4.35 -10.20
CA LEU A 28 -3.34 -3.20 -10.73
C LEU A 28 -4.24 -1.97 -10.74
N ILE A 29 -3.72 -0.83 -10.27
CA ILE A 29 -4.40 0.47 -10.30
C ILE A 29 -3.96 1.24 -11.55
N THR A 30 -2.66 1.27 -11.83
CA THR A 30 -2.08 1.97 -12.99
C THR A 30 -2.15 1.11 -14.25
N VAL A 31 -3.35 0.99 -14.81
CA VAL A 31 -3.56 0.23 -16.06
C VAL A 31 -2.83 0.93 -17.22
N PRO A 32 -1.91 0.24 -17.93
CA PRO A 32 -1.15 0.86 -19.01
C PRO A 32 -2.06 1.39 -20.14
N GLY A 33 -1.73 2.57 -20.66
CA GLY A 33 -2.51 3.28 -21.69
C GLY A 33 -3.70 4.07 -21.16
N GLN A 34 -3.90 4.14 -19.84
CA GLN A 34 -4.99 4.90 -19.21
C GLN A 34 -4.44 5.95 -18.24
N ASN A 35 -5.18 7.05 -18.07
CA ASN A 35 -4.95 8.04 -17.01
C ASN A 35 -3.51 8.59 -16.93
N GLY A 36 -2.80 8.71 -18.06
CA GLY A 36 -1.43 9.22 -18.10
C GLY A 36 -0.35 8.21 -17.68
N VAL A 37 -0.68 6.91 -17.69
CA VAL A 37 0.26 5.79 -17.54
C VAL A 37 0.55 5.22 -18.92
N GLU A 38 1.81 5.25 -19.34
CA GLU A 38 2.22 4.71 -20.65
C GLU A 38 2.30 3.18 -20.65
N LYS A 39 2.46 2.57 -21.84
CA LYS A 39 2.66 1.11 -21.94
C LYS A 39 3.93 0.67 -21.21
N GLU A 40 4.97 1.48 -21.35
CA GLU A 40 6.25 1.36 -20.64
C GLU A 40 6.40 2.66 -19.85
N ASP A 41 6.42 2.55 -18.52
CA ASP A 41 6.46 3.71 -17.64
C ASP A 41 7.31 3.38 -16.41
N VAL A 42 7.78 4.41 -15.72
CA VAL A 42 8.56 4.32 -14.48
C VAL A 42 7.67 4.51 -13.24
N THR A 43 6.36 4.41 -13.41
CA THR A 43 5.37 4.50 -12.35
C THR A 43 4.53 3.23 -12.27
N ILE A 44 4.17 2.81 -11.05
CA ILE A 44 3.28 1.69 -10.84
C ILE A 44 2.47 1.86 -9.55
N GLY A 45 1.20 1.48 -9.59
CA GLY A 45 0.30 1.45 -8.45
C GLY A 45 -0.52 0.16 -8.44
N TYR A 46 -0.61 -0.51 -7.30
CA TYR A 46 -1.43 -1.71 -7.14
C TYR A 46 -2.02 -1.83 -5.73
N GLN A 47 -3.13 -2.55 -5.61
CA GLN A 47 -3.79 -2.87 -4.36
C GLN A 47 -3.64 -4.36 -4.03
N ILE A 48 -3.57 -4.67 -2.74
CA ILE A 48 -3.67 -6.03 -2.21
C ILE A 48 -4.79 -6.06 -1.15
N THR A 49 -5.73 -6.99 -1.28
CA THR A 49 -6.66 -7.31 -0.20
C THR A 49 -6.12 -8.46 0.63
N ALA A 50 -5.65 -8.17 1.84
CA ALA A 50 -5.11 -9.14 2.77
C ALA A 50 -6.16 -10.22 3.13
N PRO A 51 -5.73 -11.43 3.52
CA PRO A 51 -6.61 -12.48 4.05
C PRO A 51 -7.54 -12.02 5.18
N ASN A 52 -7.06 -11.16 6.08
CA ASN A 52 -7.86 -10.58 7.17
C ASN A 52 -8.82 -9.46 6.72
N GLY A 53 -8.85 -9.11 5.44
CA GLY A 53 -9.70 -8.08 4.86
C GLY A 53 -9.04 -6.70 4.75
N ASP A 54 -7.92 -6.44 5.46
CA ASP A 54 -7.21 -5.18 5.34
C ASP A 54 -6.77 -4.92 3.90
N VAL A 55 -6.87 -3.66 3.48
CA VAL A 55 -6.49 -3.27 2.12
C VAL A 55 -5.17 -2.53 2.17
N TYR A 56 -4.18 -3.04 1.44
CA TYR A 56 -2.90 -2.38 1.23
C TYR A 56 -2.84 -1.82 -0.17
N ALA A 57 -2.21 -0.66 -0.36
CA ALA A 57 -1.87 -0.16 -1.68
C ALA A 57 -0.41 0.27 -1.72
N VAL A 58 0.25 0.02 -2.85
CA VAL A 58 1.64 0.37 -3.09
C VAL A 58 1.69 1.24 -4.32
N PHE A 59 2.29 2.41 -4.19
CA PHE A 59 2.53 3.35 -5.27
C PHE A 59 4.03 3.64 -5.36
N VAL A 60 4.58 3.58 -6.56
CA VAL A 60 6.00 3.88 -6.82
C VAL A 60 6.06 4.86 -7.97
N ASN A 61 6.64 6.03 -7.70
CA ASN A 61 7.05 6.98 -8.71
C ASN A 61 8.58 6.97 -8.82
N ALA A 62 9.12 6.28 -9.83
CA ALA A 62 10.55 6.30 -10.13
C ALA A 62 10.91 7.34 -11.22
N ASP A 63 9.99 8.25 -11.54
CA ASP A 63 10.23 9.37 -12.44
C ASP A 63 11.02 10.49 -11.72
N ASP A 64 11.66 11.35 -12.50
CA ASP A 64 12.41 12.51 -12.00
C ASP A 64 11.53 13.75 -11.71
N LYS A 65 10.22 13.60 -11.93
CA LYS A 65 9.18 14.60 -11.67
C LYS A 65 8.03 14.01 -10.87
N ALA A 66 7.20 14.89 -10.32
CA ALA A 66 5.99 14.46 -9.62
C ALA A 66 4.99 13.79 -10.59
N ARG A 67 4.36 12.69 -10.16
CA ARG A 67 3.39 11.93 -10.96
C ARG A 67 2.09 11.73 -10.18
N GLU A 68 0.98 11.81 -10.91
CA GLU A 68 -0.38 11.66 -10.36
C GLU A 68 -0.93 10.27 -10.69
N PHE A 69 -1.40 9.58 -9.66
CA PHE A 69 -2.07 8.28 -9.73
C PHE A 69 -3.58 8.49 -9.62
N THR A 70 -4.31 8.21 -10.70
CA THR A 70 -5.77 8.35 -10.72
C THR A 70 -6.42 7.18 -10.01
N LEU A 71 -7.24 7.47 -8.99
CA LEU A 71 -7.93 6.45 -8.20
C LEU A 71 -9.37 6.21 -8.67
N GLY A 72 -10.00 7.24 -9.25
CA GLY A 72 -11.41 7.20 -9.63
C GLY A 72 -12.32 6.80 -8.47
N THR A 73 -13.49 6.24 -8.79
CA THR A 73 -14.43 5.73 -7.77
C THR A 73 -14.01 4.36 -7.24
N ALA A 74 -13.37 3.53 -8.08
CA ALA A 74 -12.99 2.16 -7.75
C ALA A 74 -11.97 2.07 -6.60
N PHE A 75 -11.09 3.05 -6.47
CA PHE A 75 -10.05 3.09 -5.43
C PHE A 75 -10.20 4.27 -4.47
N ALA A 76 -11.37 4.92 -4.44
CA ALA A 76 -11.63 6.08 -3.60
C ALA A 76 -11.48 5.81 -2.09
N HIS A 77 -11.67 4.55 -1.66
CA HIS A 77 -11.50 4.14 -0.26
C HIS A 77 -10.06 4.31 0.25
N LEU A 78 -9.05 4.30 -0.63
CA LEU A 78 -7.65 4.48 -0.25
C LEU A 78 -7.36 5.86 0.35
N ARG A 79 -8.23 6.87 0.13
CA ARG A 79 -8.10 8.20 0.75
C ARG A 79 -8.22 8.19 2.27
N LYS A 80 -8.80 7.13 2.84
CA LYS A 80 -8.95 6.95 4.29
C LYS A 80 -7.84 6.09 4.90
N ALA A 81 -6.88 5.65 4.09
CA ALA A 81 -5.79 4.80 4.52
C ALA A 81 -4.77 5.59 5.34
N GLU A 82 -4.13 4.92 6.29
CA GLU A 82 -2.91 5.41 6.90
C GLU A 82 -1.70 5.15 5.99
N VAL A 83 -0.66 5.96 6.15
CA VAL A 83 0.57 5.85 5.37
C VAL A 83 1.60 5.06 6.19
N LEU A 84 2.05 3.92 5.69
CA LEU A 84 3.01 3.02 6.33
C LEU A 84 4.44 3.22 5.84
N ALA A 85 4.59 3.77 4.64
CA ALA A 85 5.87 4.18 4.09
C ALA A 85 5.70 5.45 3.26
N ASP A 86 6.65 6.36 3.38
CA ASP A 86 6.74 7.61 2.64
C ASP A 86 8.19 7.84 2.17
N GLU A 87 8.52 9.05 1.70
CA GLU A 87 9.88 9.38 1.21
C GLU A 87 10.98 9.25 2.28
N ASN A 88 10.65 9.30 3.57
CA ASN A 88 11.62 9.37 4.67
C ASN A 88 11.71 8.07 5.48
N GLN A 89 10.59 7.37 5.66
CA GLN A 89 10.52 6.24 6.58
C GLN A 89 9.53 5.16 6.12
N ALA A 90 9.65 3.99 6.74
CA ALA A 90 8.73 2.88 6.53
C ALA A 90 8.57 2.06 7.83
N GLY A 91 7.40 1.49 8.04
CA GLY A 91 7.13 0.61 9.17
C GLY A 91 5.69 0.10 9.20
N PRO A 92 5.33 -0.74 10.20
CA PRO A 92 3.98 -1.29 10.32
C PRO A 92 2.97 -0.35 10.99
N VAL A 93 3.41 0.83 11.42
CA VAL A 93 2.63 1.84 12.14
C VAL A 93 2.46 3.06 11.24
N GLY A 94 1.25 3.63 11.22
CA GLY A 94 0.93 4.84 10.47
C GLY A 94 1.83 6.02 10.80
N ILE A 95 2.32 6.69 9.76
CA ILE A 95 3.11 7.92 9.82
C ILE A 95 2.18 9.09 10.09
N ALA A 96 2.43 9.82 11.18
CA ALA A 96 1.56 10.92 11.61
C ALA A 96 1.55 12.11 10.63
N ASN A 97 2.70 12.46 10.05
CA ASN A 97 2.85 13.57 9.10
C ASN A 97 3.59 13.09 7.83
N PRO A 98 2.88 12.37 6.94
CA PRO A 98 3.50 11.78 5.74
C PRO A 98 4.09 12.85 4.83
N GLN A 99 5.25 12.56 4.25
CA GLN A 99 5.92 13.44 3.28
C GLN A 99 5.94 12.82 1.88
N GLY A 100 6.21 13.63 0.85
CA GLY A 100 6.35 13.12 -0.52
C GLY A 100 5.04 12.76 -1.23
N LEU A 101 3.88 13.05 -0.62
CA LEU A 101 2.57 12.73 -1.18
C LEU A 101 1.55 13.86 -0.97
N GLU A 102 0.64 13.99 -1.93
CA GLU A 102 -0.42 14.98 -1.93
C GLU A 102 -1.71 14.33 -2.45
N TRP A 103 -2.81 14.48 -1.71
CA TRP A 103 -4.13 14.06 -2.17
C TRP A 103 -4.68 15.10 -3.15
N THR A 104 -4.94 14.70 -4.38
CA THR A 104 -5.55 15.57 -5.41
C THR A 104 -7.03 15.26 -5.56
N GLU A 105 -7.75 15.94 -6.45
CA GLU A 105 -9.13 15.59 -6.78
C GLU A 105 -9.23 14.21 -7.49
N LYS A 106 -8.27 13.90 -8.36
CA LYS A 106 -8.26 12.66 -9.16
C LYS A 106 -7.75 11.45 -8.39
N GLY A 107 -6.87 11.67 -7.40
CA GLY A 107 -6.31 10.59 -6.62
C GLY A 107 -5.15 11.02 -5.74
N LEU A 108 -3.98 10.46 -5.99
CA LEU A 108 -2.77 10.63 -5.19
C LEU A 108 -1.62 11.09 -6.08
N LYS A 109 -0.97 12.19 -5.72
CA LYS A 109 0.25 12.67 -6.38
C LYS A 109 1.46 12.36 -5.51
N LEU A 110 2.50 11.80 -6.12
CA LEU A 110 3.78 11.56 -5.45
C LEU A 110 4.85 12.49 -6.00
N ASN A 111 5.75 12.93 -5.12
CA ASN A 111 6.98 13.61 -5.50
C ASN A 111 7.85 12.72 -6.42
N ALA A 112 8.84 13.34 -7.08
CA ALA A 112 9.84 12.60 -7.83
C ALA A 112 10.52 11.54 -6.94
N LEU A 113 10.88 10.39 -7.53
CA LEU A 113 11.62 9.31 -6.85
C LEU A 113 11.05 8.91 -5.49
N THR A 114 9.72 8.83 -5.37
CA THR A 114 9.00 8.57 -4.12
C THR A 114 8.15 7.31 -4.21
N ALA A 115 8.14 6.50 -3.15
CA ALA A 115 7.26 5.36 -3.01
C ALA A 115 6.43 5.48 -1.73
N VAL A 116 5.18 5.02 -1.79
CA VAL A 116 4.22 5.09 -0.70
C VAL A 116 3.55 3.73 -0.51
N VAL A 117 3.41 3.31 0.75
CA VAL A 117 2.57 2.17 1.12
C VAL A 117 1.43 2.66 2.00
N LEU A 118 0.21 2.31 1.63
CA LEU A 118 -1.02 2.65 2.33
C LEU A 118 -1.61 1.40 2.99
N ARG A 119 -2.32 1.58 4.11
CA ARG A 119 -3.18 0.55 4.73
C ARG A 119 -4.53 1.15 5.11
N LEU A 120 -5.60 0.50 4.66
CA LEU A 120 -6.96 0.72 5.15
C LEU A 120 -7.39 -0.52 5.93
N SER A 121 -7.49 -0.37 7.25
CA SER A 121 -7.93 -1.45 8.12
C SER A 121 -9.45 -1.59 8.05
N GLN A 122 -9.97 -2.81 7.84
CA GLN A 122 -11.42 -3.07 7.72
C GLN A 122 -12.19 -3.00 9.06
N GLY A 123 -11.53 -2.60 10.15
CA GLY A 123 -12.19 -2.19 11.40
C GLY A 123 -11.39 -2.56 12.63
N GLY A 124 -11.03 -1.53 13.42
CA GLY A 124 -11.11 -1.38 14.88
C GLY A 124 -10.93 -2.55 15.87
N ALA A 125 -10.61 -3.77 15.48
CA ALA A 125 -10.18 -4.81 16.37
C ALA A 125 -8.66 -4.74 16.44
N ILE A 126 -8.16 -4.09 17.50
CA ILE A 126 -6.87 -4.43 18.06
C ILE A 126 -7.00 -5.91 18.46
N VAL A 127 -6.74 -6.82 17.52
CA VAL A 127 -6.41 -8.18 17.94
C VAL A 127 -5.01 -8.02 18.49
N ALA A 128 -4.92 -7.83 19.81
CA ALA A 128 -3.67 -7.98 20.52
C ALA A 128 -3.01 -9.28 20.01
N PRO A 129 -1.69 -9.29 19.78
CA PRO A 129 -1.02 -10.51 19.36
C PRO A 129 -1.45 -11.61 20.32
N ALA A 130 -2.02 -12.70 19.79
CA ALA A 130 -2.30 -13.88 20.58
C ALA A 130 -0.96 -14.27 21.20
N VAL A 131 -0.83 -14.03 22.51
CA VAL A 131 0.26 -14.59 23.28
C VAL A 131 0.02 -16.09 23.20
N GLU A 132 0.85 -16.80 22.45
CA GLU A 132 0.95 -18.25 22.58
C GLU A 132 1.25 -18.53 24.05
N GLU A 133 0.23 -18.94 24.81
CA GLU A 133 0.46 -19.58 26.10
C GLU A 133 1.23 -20.87 25.82
N LYS A 134 2.51 -20.85 26.19
CA LYS A 134 3.31 -22.07 26.27
C LYS A 134 2.62 -23.02 27.25
N PRO A 135 2.37 -24.29 26.88
CA PRO A 135 1.90 -25.26 27.85
C PRO A 135 2.98 -25.46 28.91
N GLU A 136 2.61 -25.25 30.18
CA GLU A 136 3.41 -25.67 31.33
C GLU A 136 3.44 -27.20 31.34
N PHE A 137 4.64 -27.77 31.24
CA PHE A 137 4.94 -29.16 31.57
C PHE A 137 5.54 -29.20 32.98
#